data_AF-A0A7S1MER9-F1
#
_entry.id   AF-A0A7S1MER9-F1
#
_cell.length_a   1.000
_cell.length_b   1.000
_cell.length_c   1.000
_cell.angle_alpha   90.00
_cell.angle_beta   90.00
_cell.angle_gamma   90.00
#
_symmetry.space_group_name_H-M   'P 1'
#
loop_
_entity.id
_entity.type
_entity.pdbx_description
1 polymer ?
#
loop_
_entity_poly.entity_id
_entity_poly.type
_entity_poly.pdbx_seq_one_letter_code
_entity_poly.pdbx_strand_id
1 'polypeptide(L)'
;DFGNFQDPEVMEKVYKERQKFGRFYFRFPNGEAGTDVYDRVCDFWSTLYRFMDYRPEDTNVQNFVLVTHGLLMRIFCMCYFRWTVLEFDQVWNPENCEIWVLEKERNGRYRLAGSWQGPS
;
A
#
# COMPACT_ATOMS: atom_id res chain seq x y z
N ASP A 1 1.49 -15.06 -16.48
CA ASP A 1 2.81 -14.53 -16.84
C ASP A 1 3.93 -15.42 -16.36
N PHE A 2 4.76 -15.83 -17.32
CA PHE A 2 6.02 -16.55 -17.12
C PHE A 2 7.11 -15.57 -16.65
N GLY A 3 8.02 -15.97 -15.74
CA GLY A 3 9.37 -15.38 -15.76
C GLY A 3 10.08 -14.94 -14.47
N ASN A 4 9.70 -15.37 -13.26
CA ASN A 4 10.49 -15.05 -12.04
C ASN A 4 11.46 -16.19 -11.65
N PHE A 5 12.29 -16.66 -12.59
CA PHE A 5 13.47 -17.46 -12.22
C PHE A 5 14.62 -16.49 -11.90
N GLN A 6 14.55 -15.89 -10.71
CA GLN A 6 15.60 -15.01 -10.22
C GLN A 6 16.66 -15.87 -9.51
N ASP A 7 17.91 -15.76 -9.93
CA ASP A 7 19.05 -16.43 -9.30
C ASP A 7 19.08 -16.08 -7.79
N PRO A 8 19.01 -17.10 -6.90
CA PRO A 8 19.00 -16.88 -5.45
C PRO A 8 20.16 -16.04 -4.94
N GLU A 9 21.36 -16.18 -5.52
CA GLU A 9 22.54 -15.43 -5.10
C GLU A 9 22.45 -13.95 -5.48
N VAL A 10 21.86 -13.67 -6.65
CA VAL A 10 21.59 -12.30 -7.11
C VAL A 10 20.52 -11.66 -6.25
N MET A 11 19.46 -12.39 -5.92
CA MET A 11 18.39 -11.91 -5.05
C MET A 11 18.89 -11.60 -3.65
N GLU A 12 19.75 -12.45 -3.08
CA GLU A 12 20.31 -12.20 -1.75
C GLU A 12 21.19 -10.94 -1.70
N LYS A 13 21.99 -10.68 -2.75
CA LYS A 13 22.77 -9.44 -2.87
C LYS A 13 21.85 -8.22 -2.95
N VAL A 14 20.81 -8.30 -3.78
CA VAL A 14 19.81 -7.24 -3.96
C VAL A 14 19.05 -6.96 -2.64
N TYR A 15 18.69 -8.00 -1.88
CA TYR A 15 18.06 -7.83 -0.56
C TYR A 15 18.99 -7.17 0.46
N LYS A 16 20.29 -7.52 0.45
CA LYS A 16 21.30 -6.89 1.31
C LYS A 16 21.53 -5.42 0.96
N GLU A 17 21.52 -5.07 -0.32
CA GLU A 17 21.58 -3.66 -0.75
C GLU A 17 20.31 -2.90 -0.38
N ARG A 18 19.14 -3.51 -0.57
CA ARG A 18 17.84 -2.95 -0.14
C ARG A 18 17.80 -2.62 1.34
N GLN A 19 18.41 -3.44 2.20
CA GLN A 19 18.51 -3.16 3.63
C GLN A 19 19.40 -1.94 3.94
N LYS A 20 20.40 -1.64 3.11
CA LYS A 20 21.31 -0.49 3.29
C LYS A 20 20.69 0.84 2.83
N PHE A 21 19.91 0.83 1.74
CA PHE A 21 19.32 2.04 1.16
C PHE A 21 17.90 2.35 1.67
N GLY A 22 17.25 1.41 2.37
CA GLY A 22 15.87 1.52 2.82
C GLY A 22 14.88 0.99 1.78
N ARG A 23 13.84 0.28 2.22
CA ARG A 23 12.95 -0.46 1.31
C ARG A 23 12.15 0.44 0.36
N PHE A 24 11.95 1.69 0.74
CA PHE A 24 11.18 2.68 -0.01
C PHE A 24 11.99 3.32 -1.15
N TYR A 25 13.28 3.57 -0.95
CA TYR A 25 14.14 4.23 -1.93
C TYR A 25 14.89 3.26 -2.84
N PHE A 26 14.97 1.98 -2.45
CA PHE A 26 15.71 1.00 -3.23
C PHE A 26 14.99 0.69 -4.55
N ARG A 27 15.72 0.86 -5.66
CA ARG A 27 15.28 0.51 -7.01
C ARG A 27 15.90 -0.83 -7.40
N PHE A 28 15.07 -1.82 -7.69
CA PHE A 28 15.56 -3.08 -8.24
C PHE A 28 16.16 -2.86 -9.65
N PRO A 29 17.19 -3.62 -10.05
CA PRO A 29 17.66 -3.61 -11.44
C PRO A 29 16.50 -3.93 -12.39
N ASN A 30 16.23 -3.04 -13.35
CA ASN A 30 15.05 -3.06 -14.25
C ASN A 30 13.67 -2.95 -13.56
N GLY A 31 13.62 -2.57 -12.29
CA GLY A 31 12.40 -2.31 -11.53
C GLY A 31 12.14 -0.82 -11.27
N GLU A 32 10.99 -0.54 -10.67
CA GLU A 32 10.59 0.79 -10.19
C GLU A 32 11.01 0.98 -8.72
N ALA A 33 11.27 2.22 -8.33
CA ALA A 33 11.50 2.57 -6.93
C ALA A 33 10.16 2.71 -6.18
N GLY A 34 10.17 2.57 -4.86
CA GLY A 34 8.98 2.81 -4.04
C GLY A 34 8.44 4.24 -4.16
N THR A 35 9.29 5.20 -4.49
CA THR A 35 8.92 6.59 -4.81
C THR A 35 8.07 6.70 -6.08
N ASP A 36 8.41 5.97 -7.14
CA ASP A 36 7.66 5.98 -8.40
C ASP A 36 6.25 5.37 -8.20
N VAL A 37 6.16 4.37 -7.32
CA VAL A 37 4.89 3.78 -6.90
C VAL A 37 4.10 4.74 -6.02
N TYR A 38 4.76 5.45 -5.11
CA TYR A 38 4.13 6.43 -4.22
C TYR A 38 3.41 7.53 -5.00
N ASP A 39 4.05 8.13 -6.01
CA ASP A 39 3.44 9.20 -6.80
C ASP A 39 2.15 8.73 -7.49
N ARG A 40 2.19 7.56 -8.16
CA ARG A 40 1.00 6.99 -8.81
C ARG A 40 -0.11 6.62 -7.82
N VAL A 41 0.26 6.15 -6.62
CA VAL A 41 -0.73 5.81 -5.58
C VAL A 41 -1.38 7.07 -5.03
N CYS A 42 -0.63 8.16 -4.85
CA CYS A 42 -1.16 9.43 -4.39
C CYS A 42 -2.12 10.06 -5.43
N ASP A 43 -1.83 9.92 -6.73
CA ASP A 43 -2.74 10.31 -7.82
C ASP A 43 -4.02 9.47 -7.85
N PHE A 44 -3.87 8.14 -7.75
CA PHE A 44 -5.00 7.22 -7.64
C PHE A 44 -5.87 7.56 -6.42
N TRP A 45 -5.25 7.78 -5.26
CA TRP A 45 -5.93 8.13 -4.02
C TRP A 45 -6.74 9.42 -4.17
N SER A 46 -6.16 10.46 -4.78
CA SER A 46 -6.84 11.72 -5.00
C SER A 46 -8.11 11.55 -5.85
N THR A 47 -8.06 10.68 -6.85
CA THR A 47 -9.22 10.32 -7.68
C THR A 47 -10.25 9.51 -6.90
N LEU A 48 -9.81 8.48 -6.17
CA LEU A 48 -10.67 7.62 -5.36
C LEU A 48 -11.40 8.45 -4.29
N TYR A 49 -10.69 9.30 -3.55
CA TYR A 49 -11.27 10.14 -2.51
C TYR A 49 -12.38 11.03 -3.05
N ARG A 50 -12.17 11.67 -4.20
CA ARG A 50 -13.21 12.48 -4.87
C ARG A 50 -14.42 11.65 -5.27
N PHE A 51 -14.22 10.42 -5.73
CA PHE A 51 -15.32 9.50 -6.05
C PHE A 51 -16.08 9.06 -4.79
N MET A 52 -15.37 8.84 -3.68
CA MET A 52 -15.97 8.49 -2.39
C MET A 52 -16.78 9.65 -1.79
N ASP A 53 -16.38 10.89 -2.07
CA ASP A 53 -17.05 12.12 -1.62
C ASP A 53 -18.21 12.55 -2.55
N TYR A 54 -18.03 12.36 -3.86
CA TYR A 54 -19.07 12.57 -4.89
C TYR A 54 -20.04 11.39 -4.90
N ARG A 55 -20.90 11.33 -3.89
CA ARG A 55 -22.02 10.39 -3.85
C ARG A 55 -23.31 11.13 -4.21
N PRO A 56 -23.96 10.80 -5.34
CA PRO A 56 -25.34 11.19 -5.58
C PRO A 56 -26.20 10.72 -4.41
N GLU A 57 -27.14 11.54 -3.97
CA GLU A 57 -27.99 11.30 -2.79
C GLU A 57 -28.73 9.94 -2.85
N ASP A 58 -28.91 9.38 -4.05
CA ASP A 58 -29.54 8.08 -4.32
C ASP A 58 -28.61 6.85 -4.22
N THR A 59 -27.31 7.02 -3.96
CA THR A 59 -26.39 5.88 -3.86
C THR A 59 -26.15 5.44 -2.41
N ASN A 60 -26.79 4.34 -1.99
CA ASN A 60 -26.61 3.73 -0.65
C ASN A 60 -25.27 2.96 -0.50
N VAL A 61 -24.20 3.40 -1.15
CA VAL A 61 -22.88 2.75 -1.03
C VAL A 61 -22.25 3.20 0.28
N GLN A 62 -22.03 2.27 1.20
CA GLN A 62 -21.44 2.58 2.52
C GLN A 62 -19.94 2.25 2.56
N ASN A 63 -19.53 1.15 1.95
CA ASN A 63 -18.17 0.61 2.03
C ASN A 63 -17.50 0.55 0.65
N PHE A 64 -16.19 0.73 0.63
CA PHE A 64 -15.34 0.55 -0.54
C PHE A 64 -14.32 -0.55 -0.27
N VAL A 65 -14.10 -1.44 -1.24
CA VAL A 65 -13.13 -2.52 -1.14
C VAL A 65 -12.06 -2.30 -2.20
N LEU A 66 -10.81 -2.12 -1.76
CA LEU A 66 -9.64 -2.03 -2.62
C LEU A 66 -8.86 -3.34 -2.55
N VAL A 67 -8.86 -4.11 -3.64
CA VAL A 67 -8.08 -5.35 -3.75
C VAL A 67 -6.73 -5.02 -4.38
N THR A 68 -5.63 -5.31 -3.69
CA THR A 68 -4.29 -4.98 -4.15
C THR A 68 -3.21 -5.82 -3.47
N HIS A 69 -1.93 -5.53 -3.77
CA HIS A 69 -0.76 -6.18 -3.18
C HIS A 69 -0.33 -5.51 -1.87
N GLY A 70 0.27 -6.28 -0.95
CA GLY A 70 0.65 -5.78 0.37
C GLY A 70 1.59 -4.57 0.39
N LEU A 71 2.49 -4.44 -0.60
CA LEU A 71 3.31 -3.23 -0.75
C LEU A 71 2.46 -2.01 -1.08
N LEU A 72 1.49 -2.16 -1.99
CA LEU A 72 0.59 -1.07 -2.37
C LEU A 72 -0.31 -0.67 -1.20
N MET A 73 -0.78 -1.63 -0.40
CA MET A 73 -1.55 -1.35 0.82
C MET A 73 -0.77 -0.45 1.79
N ARG A 74 0.52 -0.75 2.01
CA ARG A 74 1.40 0.06 2.88
C ARG A 74 1.67 1.45 2.30
N ILE A 75 1.94 1.54 0.99
CA ILE A 75 2.17 2.83 0.31
C ILE A 75 0.90 3.68 0.32
N PHE A 76 -0.27 3.07 0.14
CA PHE A 76 -1.55 3.74 0.23
C PHE A 76 -1.76 4.37 1.62
N CYS A 77 -1.49 3.61 2.68
CA CYS A 77 -1.54 4.14 4.05
C CYS A 77 -0.50 5.26 4.25
N MET A 78 0.70 5.12 3.69
CA MET A 78 1.72 6.18 3.72
C MET A 78 1.24 7.47 3.04
N CYS A 79 0.69 7.39 1.82
CA CYS A 79 0.11 8.54 1.10
C CYS A 79 -1.02 9.19 1.92
N TYR A 80 -1.90 8.37 2.50
CA TYR A 80 -3.08 8.87 3.20
C TYR A 80 -2.76 9.51 4.55
N PHE A 81 -2.03 8.78 5.41
CA PHE A 81 -1.68 9.23 6.76
C PHE A 81 -0.45 10.15 6.79
N ARG A 82 0.20 10.35 5.63
CA ARG A 82 1.44 11.11 5.48
C ARG A 82 2.57 10.56 6.36
N TRP A 83 2.67 9.23 6.44
CA TRP A 83 3.75 8.58 7.18
C TRP A 83 5.11 8.93 6.59
N THR A 84 6.07 9.09 7.48
CA THR A 84 7.50 9.14 7.14
C THR A 84 7.95 7.78 6.60
N VAL A 85 9.08 7.76 5.90
CA VAL A 85 9.68 6.49 5.42
C VAL A 85 10.02 5.55 6.58
N LEU A 86 10.41 6.09 7.73
CA LEU A 86 10.71 5.29 8.92
C LEU A 86 9.44 4.58 9.43
N GLU A 87 8.33 5.31 9.55
CA GLU A 87 7.04 4.73 9.93
C GLU A 87 6.59 3.69 8.91
N PHE A 88 6.72 3.99 7.62
CA PHE A 88 6.43 3.01 6.56
C PHE A 88 7.25 1.73 6.75
N ASP A 89 8.56 1.82 6.99
CA ASP A 89 9.43 0.66 7.15
C ASP A 89 9.15 -0.16 8.42
N GLN A 90 8.55 0.45 9.45
CA GLN A 90 8.12 -0.24 10.68
C GLN A 90 6.80 -1.01 10.51
N VAL A 91 6.00 -0.68 9.50
CA VAL A 91 4.74 -1.36 9.22
C VAL A 91 5.01 -2.74 8.63
N TRP A 92 4.42 -3.78 9.22
CA TRP A 92 4.55 -5.16 8.74
C TRP A 92 3.96 -5.31 7.34
N ASN A 93 4.48 -6.28 6.58
CA ASN A 93 3.83 -6.67 5.33
C ASN A 93 2.55 -7.45 5.66
N PRO A 94 1.41 -7.11 5.05
CA PRO A 94 0.21 -7.92 5.17
C PRO A 94 0.49 -9.36 4.73
N GLU A 95 -0.10 -10.34 5.41
CA GLU A 95 -0.10 -11.72 4.97
C GLU A 95 -1.04 -11.91 3.76
N ASN A 96 -1.06 -13.14 3.22
CA ASN A 96 -1.92 -13.44 2.09
C ASN A 96 -3.40 -13.29 2.47
N CYS A 97 -4.16 -12.58 1.64
CA CYS A 97 -5.57 -12.27 1.86
C CYS A 97 -5.89 -11.51 3.16
N GLU A 98 -4.91 -10.86 3.80
CA GLU A 98 -5.16 -10.01 4.96
C GLU A 98 -5.93 -8.75 4.54
N ILE A 99 -6.98 -8.42 5.31
CA ILE A 99 -7.85 -7.27 5.09
C ILE A 99 -7.48 -6.18 6.08
N TRP A 100 -7.20 -4.97 5.60
CA TRP A 100 -7.03 -3.79 6.45
C TRP A 100 -8.27 -2.92 6.37
N VAL A 101 -8.82 -2.55 7.53
CA VAL A 101 -10.06 -1.77 7.62
C VAL A 101 -9.74 -0.33 7.99
N LEU A 102 -10.18 0.60 7.14
CA LEU A 102 -10.12 2.03 7.41
C LEU A 102 -11.54 2.55 7.68
N GLU A 103 -11.77 3.13 8.86
CA GLU A 103 -13.06 3.65 9.27
C GLU A 103 -13.13 5.17 9.17
N LYS A 104 -14.19 5.71 8.56
CA LYS A 104 -14.43 7.15 8.47
C LYS A 104 -14.88 7.70 9.82
N GLU A 105 -14.14 8.65 10.35
CA GLU A 105 -14.46 9.38 11.56
C GLU A 105 -15.39 10.57 11.28
N ARG A 106 -15.89 11.19 12.37
CA ARG A 106 -16.78 12.37 12.29
C ARG A 106 -16.13 13.58 11.62
N ASN A 107 -14.81 13.68 11.64
CA ASN A 107 -14.04 14.76 10.99
C ASN A 107 -13.86 14.53 9.48
N GLY A 108 -14.44 13.46 8.92
CA GLY A 108 -14.34 13.10 7.51
C GLY A 108 -13.07 12.34 7.13
N ARG A 109 -12.11 12.20 8.04
CA ARG A 109 -10.88 11.42 7.84
C ARG A 109 -11.10 9.96 8.19
N TYR A 110 -10.24 9.11 7.67
CA TYR A 110 -10.20 7.69 7.96
C TYR A 110 -9.13 7.41 9.02
N ARG A 111 -9.36 6.40 9.85
CA ARG A 111 -8.32 5.81 10.73
C ARG A 111 -8.16 4.34 10.39
N LEU A 112 -6.96 3.80 10.57
CA LEU A 112 -6.75 2.34 10.50
C LEU A 112 -7.38 1.71 11.75
N ALA A 113 -8.46 0.95 11.56
CA ALA A 113 -9.25 0.36 12.64
C ALA A 113 -8.73 -1.01 13.07
N GLY A 114 -8.09 -1.74 12.15
CA GLY A 114 -7.46 -3.03 12.42
C GLY A 114 -7.20 -3.82 11.15
N SER A 115 -6.65 -5.02 11.31
CA SER A 115 -6.53 -6.02 10.25
C SER A 115 -7.22 -7.32 10.63
N TRP A 116 -7.70 -8.03 9.60
CA TRP A 116 -8.42 -9.29 9.74
C TRP A 116 -7.88 -10.31 8.74
N GLN A 117 -7.77 -11.55 9.18
CA GLN A 117 -7.61 -12.70 8.32
C GLN A 117 -8.82 -13.60 8.47
N GLY A 118 -9.25 -14.22 7.38
CA GLY A 118 -10.25 -15.27 7.45
C GLY A 118 -9.78 -16.41 8.38
N PRO A 119 -10.69 -17.20 8.97
CA PRO A 119 -10.31 -18.38 9.73
C PRO A 119 -9.43 -19.29 8.86
N SER A 120 -8.32 -19.75 9.44
CA SER A 120 -7.36 -20.67 8.82
C SER A 120 -7.99 -22.03 8.54
#